data_AF-A0ABD8AX87-F1
#
_entry.id   AF-A0ABD8AX87-F1
#
_cell.length_a   1.000
_cell.length_b   1.000
_cell.length_c   1.000
_cell.angle_alpha   90.00
_cell.angle_beta   90.00
_cell.angle_gamma   90.00
#
_symmetry.space_group_name_H-M   'P 1'
#
loop_
_entity.id
_entity.type
_entity.pdbx_description
1 polymer ?
#
loop_
_entity_poly.entity_id
_entity_poly.type
_entity_poly.pdbx_seq_one_letter_code
_entity_poly.pdbx_strand_id
1 'polypeptide(L)'
;MQQLTDEGWKWFVRGYFMHVLTDYYWFRSVHPEFVERVNKVDQYIGSSRSKDELARLYYQETDQIDFNLYQGSSWSEEVWQVLNSSPGYDMTDRLTADEIVRWRDHTFSFLNGEEPGITPEFITGERVQVFVEETIERLISMLSSWDPELRNLI
;
A
#
# COMPACT_ATOMS: atom_id res chain seq x y z
N MET A 1 -11.53 -27.81 -1.68
CA MET A 1 -10.85 -28.48 -2.82
C MET A 1 -11.02 -27.75 -4.16
N GLN A 2 -12.02 -26.86 -4.32
CA GLN A 2 -12.28 -26.15 -5.58
C GLN A 2 -11.46 -24.86 -5.79
N GLN A 3 -10.76 -24.38 -4.76
CA GLN A 3 -9.94 -23.15 -4.81
C GLN A 3 -8.58 -23.34 -5.51
N LEU A 4 -7.99 -24.54 -5.53
CA LEU A 4 -6.61 -24.75 -6.04
C LEU A 4 -6.49 -24.67 -7.57
N THR A 5 -7.60 -24.76 -8.31
CA THR A 5 -7.63 -24.70 -9.78
C THR A 5 -8.20 -23.40 -10.32
N ASP A 6 -8.61 -22.47 -9.46
CA ASP A 6 -9.08 -21.16 -9.89
C ASP A 6 -7.87 -20.22 -10.04
N GLU A 7 -7.57 -19.85 -11.27
CA GLU A 7 -6.52 -18.87 -11.59
C GLU A 7 -6.79 -17.52 -10.91
N GLY A 8 -8.04 -17.11 -10.76
CA GLY A 8 -8.40 -15.88 -10.06
C GLY A 8 -8.05 -15.94 -8.58
N TRP A 9 -8.28 -17.08 -7.93
CA TRP A 9 -7.85 -17.31 -6.54
C TRP A 9 -6.33 -17.20 -6.38
N LYS A 10 -5.55 -17.78 -7.30
CA LYS A 10 -4.08 -17.70 -7.26
C LYS A 10 -3.60 -16.26 -7.36
N TRP A 11 -4.14 -15.48 -8.28
CA TRP A 11 -3.81 -14.06 -8.43
C TRP A 11 -4.23 -13.23 -7.21
N PHE A 12 -5.40 -13.51 -6.64
CA PHE A 12 -5.83 -12.90 -5.39
C PHE A 12 -4.83 -13.17 -4.25
N VAL A 13 -4.42 -14.43 -4.05
CA VAL A 13 -3.43 -14.77 -3.02
C VAL A 13 -2.11 -14.05 -3.26
N ARG A 14 -1.62 -14.00 -4.50
CA ARG A 14 -0.39 -13.26 -4.85
C ARG A 14 -0.52 -11.77 -4.49
N GLY A 15 -1.62 -11.12 -4.88
CA GLY A 15 -1.89 -9.72 -4.54
C GLY A 15 -1.97 -9.47 -3.04
N TYR A 16 -2.63 -10.36 -2.29
CA TYR A 16 -2.71 -10.28 -0.84
C TYR A 16 -1.33 -10.38 -0.17
N PHE A 17 -0.48 -11.33 -0.59
CA PHE A 17 0.89 -11.41 -0.07
C PHE A 17 1.72 -10.20 -0.46
N MET A 18 1.62 -9.70 -1.70
CA MET A 18 2.28 -8.45 -2.11
C MET A 18 1.90 -7.29 -1.19
N HIS A 19 0.60 -7.10 -0.91
CA HIS A 19 0.13 -6.06 0.01
C HIS A 19 0.73 -6.21 1.42
N VAL A 20 0.62 -7.39 2.04
CA VAL A 20 1.15 -7.66 3.40
C VAL A 20 2.66 -7.43 3.46
N LEU A 21 3.40 -7.80 2.41
CA LEU A 21 4.84 -7.63 2.37
C LEU A 21 5.25 -6.18 2.15
N THR A 22 4.52 -5.44 1.31
CA THR A 22 4.71 -3.99 1.16
C THR A 22 4.52 -3.29 2.50
N ASP A 23 3.46 -3.60 3.24
CA ASP A 23 3.24 -3.06 4.59
C ASP A 23 4.39 -3.42 5.54
N TYR A 24 4.82 -4.68 5.52
CA TYR A 24 5.94 -5.13 6.34
C TYR A 24 7.24 -4.34 6.05
N TYR A 25 7.55 -4.08 4.78
CA TYR A 25 8.72 -3.28 4.43
C TYR A 25 8.52 -1.82 4.77
N TRP A 26 7.32 -1.27 4.57
CA TRP A 26 6.97 0.10 4.92
C TRP A 26 7.22 0.39 6.41
N PHE A 27 6.78 -0.51 7.29
CA PHE A 27 7.02 -0.40 8.74
C PHE A 27 8.49 -0.63 9.16
N ARG A 28 9.35 -1.05 8.25
CA ARG A 28 10.79 -1.23 8.47
C ARG A 28 11.67 -0.16 7.83
N SER A 29 11.12 0.68 6.96
CA SER A 29 11.86 1.76 6.30
C SER A 29 11.15 3.10 6.47
N VAL A 30 10.05 3.30 5.74
CA VAL A 30 9.39 4.61 5.63
C VAL A 30 8.84 5.09 6.97
N HIS A 31 8.13 4.24 7.71
CA HIS A 31 7.52 4.65 8.98
C HIS A 31 8.58 5.01 10.05
N PRO A 32 9.61 4.19 10.33
CA PRO A 32 10.68 4.59 11.25
C PRO A 32 11.39 5.89 10.85
N GLU A 33 11.69 6.08 9.56
CA GLU A 33 12.29 7.33 9.07
C GLU A 33 11.38 8.55 9.26
N PHE A 34 10.08 8.39 9.00
CA PHE A 34 9.07 9.41 9.27
C PHE A 34 9.12 9.84 10.74
N VAL A 35 9.04 8.88 11.66
CA VAL A 35 9.07 9.16 13.11
C VAL A 35 10.37 9.86 13.50
N GLU A 36 11.52 9.42 12.99
CA GLU A 36 12.81 10.04 13.26
C GLU A 36 12.86 11.50 12.79
N ARG A 37 12.36 11.79 11.59
CA ARG A 37 12.37 13.14 11.01
C ARG A 37 11.46 14.10 11.74
N VAL A 38 10.24 13.67 12.05
CA VAL A 38 9.29 14.48 12.83
C VAL A 38 9.89 14.83 14.18
N ASN A 39 10.45 13.84 14.88
CA ASN A 39 11.10 14.07 16.19
C ASN A 39 12.29 15.02 16.11
N LYS A 40 13.12 14.94 15.06
CA LYS A 40 14.25 15.87 14.85
C LYS A 40 13.77 17.31 14.66
N VAL A 41 12.72 17.51 13.86
CA VAL A 41 12.14 18.85 13.64
C VAL A 41 11.52 19.37 14.94
N ASP A 42 10.74 18.54 15.64
CA ASP A 42 10.14 18.91 16.92
C ASP A 42 11.18 19.33 17.95
N GLN A 43 12.26 18.55 18.08
CA GLN A 43 13.36 18.89 18.97
C GLN A 43 14.03 20.22 18.60
N TYR A 44 14.21 20.48 17.30
CA TYR A 44 14.84 21.73 16.83
C TYR A 44 14.01 22.97 17.15
N ILE A 45 12.68 22.88 17.03
CA ILE A 45 11.77 24.01 17.29
C ILE A 45 11.28 24.07 18.76
N GLY A 46 11.73 23.14 19.60
CA GLY A 46 11.34 23.08 21.02
C GLY A 46 9.90 22.64 21.25
N SER A 47 9.31 21.90 20.31
CA SER A 47 7.98 21.28 20.43
C SER A 47 8.09 19.79 20.74
N SER A 48 6.95 19.18 21.05
CA SER A 48 6.81 17.73 21.13
C SER A 48 5.37 17.38 20.78
N ARG A 49 5.19 16.53 19.77
CA ARG A 49 3.89 15.96 19.45
C ARG A 49 3.56 14.80 20.39
N SER A 50 2.30 14.72 20.78
CA SER A 50 1.73 13.50 21.36
C SER A 50 1.70 12.36 20.34
N LYS A 51 1.48 11.14 20.83
CA LYS A 51 1.31 9.96 19.96
C LYS A 51 0.14 10.11 18.98
N ASP A 52 -0.95 10.72 19.43
CA ASP A 52 -2.15 10.91 18.61
C ASP A 52 -1.91 11.96 17.52
N GLU A 53 -1.19 13.04 17.82
CA GLU A 53 -0.80 14.04 16.82
C GLU A 53 0.16 13.45 15.78
N LEU A 54 1.11 12.62 16.21
CA LEU A 54 2.03 11.92 15.30
C LEU A 54 1.28 10.93 14.39
N ALA A 55 0.36 10.15 14.96
CA ALA A 55 -0.46 9.21 14.19
C ALA A 55 -1.37 9.95 13.20
N ARG A 56 -1.98 11.07 13.61
CA ARG A 56 -2.80 11.89 12.71
C ARG A 56 -1.97 12.45 11.56
N LEU A 57 -0.78 13.00 11.86
CA LEU A 57 0.13 13.51 10.83
C LEU A 57 0.53 12.40 9.85
N TYR A 58 0.88 11.21 10.38
CA TYR A 58 1.21 10.05 9.57
C TYR A 58 0.09 9.73 8.58
N TYR A 59 -1.14 9.57 9.06
CA TYR A 59 -2.28 9.24 8.19
C TYR A 59 -2.57 10.35 7.18
N GLN A 60 -2.51 11.61 7.58
CA GLN A 60 -2.72 12.73 6.66
C GLN A 60 -1.70 12.73 5.51
N GLU A 61 -0.42 12.45 5.80
CA GLU A 61 0.61 12.40 4.76
C GLU A 61 0.53 11.14 3.91
N THR A 62 0.24 9.96 4.49
CA THR A 62 0.03 8.75 3.69
C THR A 62 -1.18 8.87 2.78
N ASP A 63 -2.30 9.38 3.30
CA ASP A 63 -3.52 9.60 2.54
C ASP A 63 -3.24 10.51 1.33
N GLN A 64 -2.52 11.61 1.56
CA GLN A 64 -2.18 12.54 0.48
C GLN A 64 -1.23 11.91 -0.54
N ILE A 65 -0.28 11.08 -0.11
CA ILE A 65 0.59 10.35 -1.04
C ILE A 65 -0.19 9.34 -1.86
N ASP A 66 -1.11 8.59 -1.24
CA ASP A 66 -1.95 7.63 -1.95
C ASP A 66 -2.79 8.33 -3.02
N PHE A 67 -3.36 9.50 -2.71
CA PHE A 67 -4.03 10.35 -3.68
C PHE A 67 -3.10 10.80 -4.81
N ASN A 68 -1.91 11.30 -4.49
CA ASN A 68 -0.93 11.76 -5.48
C ASN A 68 -0.52 10.62 -6.43
N LEU A 69 -0.27 9.43 -5.89
CA LEU A 69 0.09 8.25 -6.69
C LEU A 69 -1.08 7.80 -7.56
N TYR A 70 -2.28 7.76 -7.00
CA TYR A 70 -3.48 7.35 -7.73
C TYR A 70 -3.80 8.29 -8.90
N GLN A 71 -3.83 9.60 -8.65
CA GLN A 71 -4.18 10.61 -9.65
C GLN A 71 -3.03 10.87 -10.65
N GLY A 72 -1.77 10.70 -10.22
CA GLY A 72 -0.59 10.97 -11.04
C GLY A 72 -0.12 9.79 -11.91
N SER A 73 -0.60 8.57 -11.63
CA SER A 73 -0.15 7.37 -12.34
C SER A 73 -0.99 7.08 -13.58
N SER A 74 -0.35 7.03 -14.75
CA SER A 74 -1.03 6.70 -16.02
C SER A 74 -1.69 5.32 -16.05
N TRP A 75 -1.26 4.39 -15.20
CA TRP A 75 -1.80 3.03 -15.11
C TRP A 75 -3.01 2.89 -14.17
N SER A 76 -3.32 3.91 -13.38
CA SER A 76 -4.25 3.77 -12.25
C SER A 76 -5.67 3.41 -12.68
N GLU A 77 -6.20 4.09 -13.70
CA GLU A 77 -7.57 3.84 -14.20
C GLU A 77 -7.73 2.39 -14.67
N GLU A 78 -6.80 1.88 -15.47
CA GLU A 78 -6.83 0.50 -15.98
C GLU A 78 -6.79 -0.52 -14.83
N VAL A 79 -5.86 -0.35 -13.89
CA VAL A 79 -5.74 -1.25 -12.72
C VAL A 79 -7.02 -1.25 -11.90
N TRP A 80 -7.65 -0.10 -11.68
CA TRP A 80 -8.89 -0.02 -10.91
C TRP A 80 -10.09 -0.62 -11.64
N GLN A 81 -10.19 -0.49 -12.97
CA GLN A 81 -11.21 -1.19 -13.74
C GLN A 81 -11.10 -2.71 -13.55
N VAL A 82 -9.89 -3.25 -13.58
CA VAL A 82 -9.65 -4.68 -13.30
C VAL A 82 -10.04 -5.03 -11.87
N LEU A 83 -9.57 -4.28 -10.87
CA LEU A 83 -9.87 -4.54 -9.45
C LEU A 83 -11.38 -4.49 -9.16
N ASN A 84 -12.10 -3.53 -9.74
CA ASN A 84 -13.55 -3.38 -9.53
C ASN A 84 -14.36 -4.54 -10.13
N SER A 85 -13.89 -5.10 -11.25
CA SER A 85 -14.50 -6.29 -11.87
C SER A 85 -14.06 -7.62 -11.24
N SER A 86 -13.02 -7.61 -10.39
CA SER A 86 -12.48 -8.82 -9.79
C SER A 86 -13.39 -9.36 -8.69
N PRO A 87 -13.62 -10.68 -8.61
CA PRO A 87 -14.38 -11.27 -7.52
C PRO A 87 -13.58 -11.19 -6.21
N GLY A 88 -14.32 -11.08 -5.10
CA GLY A 88 -13.77 -11.29 -3.77
C GLY A 88 -13.55 -12.77 -3.51
N TYR A 89 -12.53 -13.10 -2.73
CA TYR A 89 -12.23 -14.46 -2.32
C TYR A 89 -12.01 -14.56 -0.82
N ASP A 90 -12.46 -15.65 -0.20
CA ASP A 90 -12.18 -15.91 1.22
C ASP A 90 -10.71 -16.28 1.42
N MET A 91 -10.01 -15.58 2.31
CA MET A 91 -8.77 -16.04 2.90
C MET A 91 -9.11 -16.79 4.19
N THR A 92 -9.22 -18.12 4.10
CA THR A 92 -9.71 -19.00 5.18
C THR A 92 -9.14 -18.63 6.56
N ASP A 93 -10.03 -18.49 7.54
CA ASP A 93 -9.74 -18.12 8.93
C ASP A 93 -9.09 -16.73 9.12
N ARG A 94 -9.06 -15.88 8.09
CA ARG A 94 -8.43 -14.54 8.12
C ARG A 94 -9.36 -13.44 7.65
N LEU A 95 -9.84 -13.52 6.42
CA LEU A 95 -10.69 -12.51 5.78
C LEU A 95 -11.75 -13.19 4.92
N THR A 96 -12.96 -12.66 4.95
CA THR A 96 -14.04 -13.06 4.07
C THR A 96 -13.99 -12.29 2.75
N ALA A 97 -14.49 -12.88 1.68
CA ALA A 97 -14.65 -12.25 0.38
C ALA A 97 -15.41 -10.92 0.49
N ASP A 98 -16.43 -10.87 1.36
CA ASP A 98 -17.20 -9.66 1.63
C ASP A 98 -16.38 -8.55 2.29
N GLU A 99 -15.49 -8.88 3.24
CA GLU A 99 -14.60 -7.89 3.85
C GLU A 99 -13.64 -7.30 2.82
N ILE A 100 -13.11 -8.14 1.93
CA ILE A 100 -12.20 -7.73 0.86
C ILE A 100 -12.90 -6.82 -0.14
N VAL A 101 -14.10 -7.18 -0.58
CA VAL A 101 -14.90 -6.35 -1.50
C VAL A 101 -15.26 -5.01 -0.85
N ARG A 102 -15.71 -5.02 0.42
CA ARG A 102 -16.00 -3.78 1.15
C ARG A 102 -14.78 -2.88 1.30
N TRP A 103 -13.61 -3.46 1.58
CA TRP A 103 -12.36 -2.71 1.67
C TRP A 103 -11.98 -2.08 0.33
N ARG A 104 -12.03 -2.86 -0.76
CA ARG A 104 -11.81 -2.35 -2.13
C ARG A 104 -12.72 -1.18 -2.45
N ASP A 105 -14.03 -1.34 -2.21
CA ASP A 105 -15.02 -0.31 -2.54
C ASP A 105 -14.82 0.95 -1.69
N HIS A 106 -14.45 0.78 -0.41
CA HIS A 106 -14.06 1.88 0.47
C HIS A 106 -12.82 2.62 -0.05
N THR A 107 -11.74 1.91 -0.37
CA THR A 107 -10.50 2.51 -0.90
C THR A 107 -10.77 3.24 -2.21
N PHE A 108 -11.53 2.64 -3.13
CA PHE A 108 -11.89 3.27 -4.40
C PHE A 108 -12.70 4.55 -4.17
N SER A 109 -13.70 4.50 -3.29
CA SER A 109 -14.51 5.68 -2.93
C SER A 109 -13.66 6.77 -2.28
N PHE A 110 -12.69 6.41 -1.45
CA PHE A 110 -11.77 7.36 -0.85
C PHE A 110 -10.91 8.04 -1.91
N LEU A 111 -10.23 7.28 -2.77
CA LEU A 111 -9.32 7.81 -3.81
C LEU A 111 -10.02 8.63 -4.92
N ASN A 112 -11.32 8.44 -5.10
CA ASN A 112 -12.17 9.24 -6.00
C ASN A 112 -12.99 10.33 -5.25
N GLY A 113 -12.75 10.47 -3.94
CA GLY A 113 -13.41 11.45 -3.09
C GLY A 113 -12.67 12.78 -3.04
N GLU A 114 -12.87 13.48 -1.92
CA GLU A 114 -12.16 14.73 -1.65
C GLU A 114 -10.71 14.43 -1.23
N GLU A 115 -9.77 15.04 -1.94
CA GLU A 115 -8.35 14.99 -1.61
C GLU A 115 -8.08 15.60 -0.22
N PRO A 116 -7.14 15.05 0.58
CA PRO A 116 -6.77 15.61 1.88
C PRO A 116 -6.31 17.08 1.82
N GLY A 117 -5.74 17.48 0.69
CA GLY A 117 -5.41 18.87 0.36
C GLY A 117 -4.19 19.40 1.10
N ILE A 118 -3.24 18.53 1.46
CA ILE A 118 -1.99 18.91 2.11
C ILE A 118 -0.79 18.69 1.17
N THR A 119 0.36 19.28 1.51
CA THR A 119 1.64 18.92 0.89
C THR A 119 2.42 18.08 1.89
N PRO A 120 2.73 16.80 1.61
CA PRO A 120 3.47 15.97 2.53
C PRO A 120 4.87 16.53 2.78
N GLU A 121 5.26 16.66 4.04
CA GLU A 121 6.56 17.18 4.46
C GLU A 121 7.54 16.05 4.75
N PHE A 122 7.08 14.98 5.40
CA PHE A 122 7.95 13.91 5.89
C PHE A 122 7.88 12.65 5.02
N ILE A 123 6.70 12.24 4.57
CA ILE A 123 6.45 11.14 3.63
C ILE A 123 6.25 11.74 2.24
N THR A 124 7.34 12.15 1.59
CA THR A 124 7.26 12.82 0.28
C THR A 124 7.17 11.81 -0.87
N GLY A 125 6.67 12.25 -2.03
CA GLY A 125 6.60 11.41 -3.24
C GLY A 125 7.96 10.84 -3.65
N GLU A 126 9.04 11.62 -3.55
CA GLU A 126 10.41 11.15 -3.81
C GLU A 126 10.82 9.99 -2.90
N ARG A 127 10.47 10.07 -1.61
CA ARG A 127 10.78 9.00 -0.63
C ARG A 127 10.00 7.74 -0.92
N VAL A 128 8.73 7.90 -1.25
CA VAL A 128 7.88 6.77 -1.60
C VAL A 128 8.34 6.14 -2.91
N GLN A 129 8.81 6.91 -3.88
CA GLN A 129 9.39 6.37 -5.11
C GLN A 129 10.63 5.51 -4.83
N VAL A 130 11.56 5.97 -3.99
CA VAL A 130 12.72 5.16 -3.56
C VAL A 130 12.27 3.89 -2.86
N PHE A 131 11.28 3.98 -1.96
CA PHE A 131 10.71 2.81 -1.31
C PHE A 131 10.12 1.81 -2.31
N VAL A 132 9.37 2.30 -3.31
CA VAL A 132 8.76 1.48 -4.35
C VAL A 132 9.82 0.74 -5.15
N GLU A 133 10.87 1.43 -5.61
CA GLU A 133 11.96 0.83 -6.38
C GLU A 133 12.67 -0.28 -5.60
N GLU A 134 13.07 0.00 -4.35
CA GLU A 134 13.73 -1.00 -3.50
C GLU A 134 12.81 -2.19 -3.16
N THR A 135 11.53 -1.92 -2.94
CA THR A 135 10.56 -2.94 -2.52
C THR A 135 10.17 -3.85 -3.68
N ILE A 136 10.00 -3.31 -4.89
CA ILE A 136 9.72 -4.10 -6.09
C ILE A 136 10.82 -5.15 -6.31
N GLU A 137 12.10 -4.76 -6.27
CA GLU A 137 13.21 -5.70 -6.45
C GLU A 137 13.17 -6.85 -5.42
N ARG A 138 12.90 -6.52 -4.15
CA ARG A 138 12.78 -7.50 -3.07
C ARG A 138 11.60 -8.44 -3.27
N LEU A 139 10.43 -7.89 -3.61
CA LEU A 139 9.22 -8.67 -3.83
C LEU A 139 9.37 -9.61 -5.02
N ILE A 140 9.92 -9.13 -6.13
CA ILE A 140 10.19 -9.95 -7.32
C ILE A 140 11.13 -11.12 -6.95
N SER A 141 12.25 -10.83 -6.29
CA SER A 141 13.22 -11.84 -5.88
C SER A 141 12.57 -12.91 -4.98
N MET A 142 11.77 -12.49 -4.01
CA MET A 142 11.12 -13.42 -3.09
C MET A 142 10.01 -14.24 -3.75
N LEU A 143 9.12 -13.61 -4.52
CA LEU A 143 7.99 -14.29 -5.16
C LEU A 143 8.44 -15.23 -6.29
N SER A 144 9.52 -14.90 -7.01
CA SER A 144 10.13 -15.78 -8.03
C SER A 144 10.67 -17.09 -7.45
N SER A 145 10.92 -17.15 -6.13
CA SER A 145 11.30 -18.37 -5.43
C SER A 145 10.10 -19.23 -5.03
N TRP A 146 8.91 -18.63 -4.91
CA TRP A 146 7.66 -19.31 -4.55
C TRP A 146 6.90 -19.78 -5.77
N ASP A 147 7.04 -19.08 -6.89
CA ASP A 147 6.34 -19.38 -8.13
C ASP A 147 7.27 -19.27 -9.36
N PRO A 148 7.61 -20.40 -10.02
CA PRO A 148 8.45 -20.39 -11.21
C PRO A 148 7.85 -19.60 -12.38
N GLU A 149 6.53 -19.41 -12.44
CA GLU A 149 5.87 -18.70 -13.56
C GLU A 149 6.17 -17.19 -13.54
N LEU A 150 6.44 -16.62 -12.37
CA LEU A 150 6.81 -15.19 -12.23
C LEU A 150 8.22 -14.89 -12.74
N ARG A 151 9.05 -15.92 -12.97
CA ARG A 151 10.42 -15.73 -13.51
C ARG A 151 10.44 -15.20 -14.94
N ASN A 152 9.32 -15.35 -15.68
CA ASN A 152 9.22 -14.98 -17.09
C ASN A 152 8.60 -13.58 -17.32
N LEU A 153 8.27 -12.85 -16.25
CA LEU A 153 7.75 -11.47 -16.30
C LEU A 153 8.83 -10.41 -16.02
N ILE A 154 10.09 -10.84 -15.87
CA ILE A 154 11.32 -10.04 -15.74
C ILE A 154 12.14 -10.25 -17.01
#